data_AF-A0A4V3X9H2-F1
#
_entry.id   AF-A0A4V3X9H2-F1
#
_cell.length_a   1.000
_cell.length_b   1.000
_cell.length_c   1.000
_cell.angle_alpha   90.00
_cell.angle_beta   90.00
_cell.angle_gamma   90.00
#
_symmetry.space_group_name_H-M   'P 1'
#
loop_
_entity.id
_entity.type
_entity.pdbx_description
1 polymer ?
#
loop_
_entity_poly.entity_id
_entity_poly.type
_entity_poly.pdbx_seq_one_letter_code
_entity_poly.pdbx_strand_id
1 'polypeptide(L)'
;MPENALPPIKLKRPHPVKQSQRLTKEMRAIGRTKLEELQWEIYFDEDVVRTGFLPPDTFLPEEVIKVVLDRFALINTMRQLEDTTAAYIYLRPHQSKLWDLIQQLAITFSELRAAKKKRKKTAVFDLEEDNLLDKEIAPAGVEGIAATTSSTTSTLYQSLIFDLNLIFFILTVKHIVNRIRLLCL
;
A
#
# COMPACT_ATOMS: atom_id res chain seq x y z
N MET A 1 -51.75 -3.03 24.91
CA MET A 1 -51.26 -1.98 23.98
C MET A 1 -49.84 -2.37 23.58
N PRO A 2 -49.60 -3.02 22.43
CA PRO A 2 -48.23 -3.27 21.99
C PRO A 2 -47.63 -1.96 21.45
N GLU A 3 -46.54 -1.56 22.08
CA GLU A 3 -45.70 -0.42 21.75
C GLU A 3 -45.00 -0.68 20.41
N ASN A 4 -45.45 -0.01 19.36
CA ASN A 4 -44.81 -0.01 18.04
C ASN A 4 -43.48 0.77 18.14
N ALA A 5 -42.43 0.10 18.60
CA ALA A 5 -41.07 0.65 18.56
C ALA A 5 -40.58 0.71 17.11
N LEU A 6 -40.53 1.93 16.55
CA LEU A 6 -39.93 2.18 15.24
C LEU A 6 -38.47 1.71 15.24
N PRO A 7 -38.00 1.01 14.18
CA PRO A 7 -36.63 0.56 14.11
C PRO A 7 -35.67 1.76 14.04
N PRO A 8 -34.49 1.68 14.69
CA PRO A 8 -33.53 2.78 14.73
C PRO A 8 -33.06 3.12 13.31
N ILE A 9 -33.38 4.35 12.87
CA ILE A 9 -32.94 4.90 11.59
C ILE A 9 -31.42 5.09 11.66
N LYS A 10 -30.66 4.18 11.04
CA LYS A 10 -29.20 4.29 10.90
C LYS A 10 -28.88 5.40 9.90
N LEU A 11 -28.71 6.63 10.40
CA LEU A 11 -28.18 7.73 9.60
C LEU A 11 -26.77 7.37 9.13
N LYS A 12 -26.63 7.05 7.83
CA LYS A 12 -25.33 6.83 7.20
C LYS A 12 -24.56 8.15 7.24
N ARG A 13 -23.59 8.25 8.15
CA ARG A 13 -22.70 9.43 8.19
C ARG A 13 -21.99 9.54 6.85
N PRO A 14 -22.03 10.70 6.18
CA PRO A 14 -21.32 10.88 4.93
C PRO A 14 -19.82 10.68 5.17
N HIS A 15 -19.22 9.80 4.38
CA HIS A 15 -17.77 9.58 4.45
C HIS A 15 -17.03 10.82 3.94
N PRO A 16 -15.95 11.23 4.62
CA PRO A 16 -15.26 12.49 4.31
C PRO A 16 -14.54 12.50 2.95
N VAL A 17 -14.38 11.32 2.31
CA VAL A 17 -13.63 11.18 1.05
C VAL A 17 -14.53 10.69 -0.08
N LYS A 18 -14.43 11.36 -1.24
CA LYS A 18 -15.09 10.97 -2.50
C LYS A 18 -14.67 9.55 -2.89
N GLN A 19 -15.61 8.73 -3.35
CA GLN A 19 -15.38 7.30 -3.60
C GLN A 19 -14.21 7.02 -4.57
N SER A 20 -13.99 7.87 -5.58
CA SER A 20 -12.89 7.76 -6.54
C SER A 20 -11.50 7.98 -5.94
N GLN A 21 -11.42 8.66 -4.80
CA GLN A 21 -10.16 8.97 -4.12
C GLN A 21 -9.85 8.00 -2.98
N ARG A 22 -10.81 7.15 -2.60
CA ARG A 22 -10.65 6.18 -1.52
C ARG A 22 -9.60 5.14 -1.87
N LEU A 23 -8.88 4.71 -0.85
CA LEU A 23 -7.96 3.59 -0.94
C LEU A 23 -8.72 2.27 -1.09
N THR A 24 -8.30 1.48 -2.08
CA THR A 24 -8.79 0.10 -2.26
C THR A 24 -8.27 -0.79 -1.13
N LYS A 25 -8.88 -1.96 -0.93
CA LYS A 25 -8.50 -2.90 0.15
C LYS A 25 -7.01 -3.28 0.08
N GLU A 26 -6.50 -3.56 -1.13
CA GLU A 26 -5.09 -3.87 -1.37
C GLU A 26 -4.16 -2.72 -0.98
N MET A 27 -4.49 -1.49 -1.41
CA MET A 27 -3.68 -0.31 -1.08
C MET A 27 -3.68 -0.04 0.42
N ARG A 28 -4.81 -0.28 1.10
CA ARG A 28 -4.90 -0.19 2.56
C ARG A 28 -4.03 -1.21 3.27
N ALA A 29 -3.96 -2.44 2.78
CA ALA A 29 -3.08 -3.46 3.34
C ALA A 29 -1.60 -3.07 3.20
N ILE A 30 -1.19 -2.62 2.01
CA ILE A 30 0.18 -2.16 1.75
C ILE A 30 0.53 -0.96 2.65
N GLY A 31 -0.36 0.03 2.71
CA GLY A 31 -0.15 1.22 3.55
C GLY A 31 -0.06 0.89 5.03
N ARG A 32 -0.87 -0.04 5.52
CA ARG A 32 -0.82 -0.52 6.90
C ARG A 32 0.51 -1.18 7.20
N THR A 33 0.95 -2.13 6.39
CA THR A 33 2.25 -2.82 6.59
C THR A 33 3.41 -1.83 6.62
N LYS A 34 3.42 -0.84 5.73
CA LYS A 34 4.47 0.19 5.70
C LYS A 34 4.45 1.11 6.93
N LEU A 35 3.27 1.44 7.43
CA LEU A 35 3.14 2.24 8.66
C LEU A 35 3.54 1.45 9.90
N GLU A 36 3.26 0.15 9.95
CA GLU A 36 3.73 -0.76 11.01
C GLU A 36 5.27 -0.91 10.96
N GLU A 37 5.87 -1.04 9.77
CA GLU A 37 7.33 -1.03 9.61
C GLU A 37 7.95 0.27 10.16
N LEU A 38 7.36 1.43 9.85
CA LEU A 38 7.81 2.72 10.38
C LEU A 38 7.68 2.80 11.90
N GLN A 39 6.62 2.23 12.47
CA GLN A 39 6.43 2.17 13.92
C GLN A 39 7.60 1.46 14.60
N TRP A 40 8.04 0.32 14.05
CA TRP A 40 9.22 -0.40 14.54
C TRP A 40 10.51 0.37 14.31
N GLU A 41 10.67 1.01 13.14
CA GLU A 41 11.84 1.85 12.85
C GLU A 41 11.98 2.99 13.86
N ILE A 42 10.88 3.68 14.18
CA ILE A 42 10.86 4.72 15.21
C ILE A 42 11.27 4.12 16.56
N TYR A 43 10.70 2.98 16.94
CA TYR A 43 11.01 2.33 18.20
C TYR A 43 12.50 1.95 18.33
N PHE A 44 13.14 1.47 17.25
CA PHE A 44 14.56 1.10 17.26
C PHE A 44 15.50 2.30 17.17
N ASP A 45 15.08 3.39 16.53
CA ASP A 45 15.87 4.62 16.42
C ASP A 45 15.82 5.47 17.69
N GLU A 46 14.82 5.28 18.54
CA GLU A 46 14.63 6.10 19.72
C GLU A 46 15.57 5.68 20.86
N ASP A 47 16.27 6.66 21.45
CA ASP A 47 17.14 6.40 22.59
C ASP A 47 16.33 5.92 23.81
N VAL A 48 16.67 4.71 24.27
CA VAL A 48 16.06 4.04 25.44
C VAL A 48 16.04 4.95 26.68
N VAL A 49 17.04 5.80 26.83
CA VAL A 49 17.19 6.74 27.95
C VAL A 49 16.15 7.87 27.90
N ARG A 50 15.68 8.26 26.70
CA ARG A 50 14.77 9.40 26.51
C ARG A 50 13.30 8.99 26.62
N THR A 51 12.96 7.77 26.24
CA THR A 51 11.57 7.31 26.14
C THR A 51 11.17 6.28 27.18
N GLY A 52 12.08 5.80 28.01
CA GLY A 52 11.73 4.98 29.17
C GLY A 52 11.05 3.65 28.81
N PHE A 53 11.45 3.03 27.69
CA PHE A 53 10.89 1.77 27.18
C PHE A 53 9.39 1.81 26.84
N LEU A 54 8.93 2.90 26.22
CA LEU A 54 7.56 2.93 25.68
C LEU A 54 7.38 1.87 24.58
N PRO A 55 6.26 1.12 24.56
CA PRO A 55 5.99 0.17 23.50
C PRO A 55 5.85 0.86 22.14
N PRO A 56 6.12 0.16 21.03
CA PRO A 56 6.03 0.71 19.66
C PRO A 56 4.65 1.31 19.35
N ASP A 57 3.59 0.72 19.91
CA ASP A 57 2.21 1.19 19.76
C ASP A 57 1.97 2.61 20.33
N THR A 58 2.82 3.07 21.25
CA THR A 58 2.75 4.43 21.79
C THR A 58 3.15 5.48 20.75
N PHE A 59 4.09 5.14 19.86
CA PHE A 59 4.61 6.09 18.87
C PHE A 59 3.66 6.26 17.70
N LEU A 60 3.04 5.17 17.24
CA LEU A 60 2.08 5.19 16.16
C LEU A 60 0.93 4.18 16.42
N PRO A 61 -0.09 4.55 17.19
CA PRO A 61 -1.21 3.66 17.51
C PRO A 61 -1.97 3.18 16.27
N GLU A 62 -2.57 1.99 16.32
CA GLU A 62 -3.35 1.45 15.19
C GLU A 62 -4.51 2.37 14.77
N GLU A 63 -5.10 3.12 15.71
CA GLU A 63 -6.12 4.14 15.44
C GLU A 63 -5.59 5.24 14.52
N VAL A 64 -4.35 5.67 14.73
CA VAL A 64 -3.70 6.69 13.90
C VAL A 64 -3.47 6.15 12.50
N ILE A 65 -2.94 4.94 12.39
CA ILE A 65 -2.73 4.25 11.11
C ILE A 65 -4.06 4.21 10.33
N LYS A 66 -5.16 3.84 10.98
CA LYS A 66 -6.50 3.82 10.37
C LYS A 66 -6.93 5.21 9.90
N VAL A 67 -6.79 6.25 10.74
CA VAL A 67 -7.19 7.62 10.41
C VAL A 67 -6.36 8.21 9.27
N VAL A 68 -5.04 7.99 9.29
CA VAL A 68 -4.12 8.44 8.24
C VAL A 68 -4.46 7.79 6.91
N LEU A 69 -4.73 6.48 6.90
CA LEU A 69 -5.14 5.78 5.68
C LEU A 69 -6.53 6.23 5.21
N ASP A 70 -7.51 6.41 6.10
CA ASP A 70 -8.86 6.83 5.69
C ASP A 70 -8.88 8.26 5.15
N ARG A 71 -8.01 9.14 5.67
CA ARG A 71 -7.86 10.54 5.25
C ARG A 71 -6.70 10.76 4.29
N PHE A 72 -6.07 9.70 3.79
CA PHE A 72 -4.86 9.80 2.96
C PHE A 72 -5.03 10.75 1.76
N ALA A 73 -6.20 10.71 1.10
CA ALA A 73 -6.49 11.58 -0.03
C ALA A 73 -6.70 13.06 0.33
N LEU A 74 -6.88 13.36 1.62
CA LEU A 74 -7.01 14.72 2.15
C LEU A 74 -5.67 15.27 2.65
N ILE A 75 -4.66 14.41 2.84
CA ILE A 75 -3.34 14.76 3.35
C ILE A 75 -2.44 15.07 2.15
N ASN A 76 -2.44 16.35 1.73
CA ASN A 76 -1.61 16.86 0.64
C ASN A 76 -0.47 17.74 1.14
N THR A 77 -0.52 18.19 2.39
CA THR A 77 0.52 19.01 3.00
C THR A 77 0.92 18.48 4.37
N MET A 78 2.16 18.77 4.77
CA MET A 78 2.68 18.43 6.11
C MET A 78 1.77 19.00 7.22
N ARG A 79 1.25 20.22 7.05
CA ARG A 79 0.32 20.83 8.01
C ARG A 79 -0.98 20.03 8.19
N GLN A 80 -1.53 19.45 7.12
CA GLN A 80 -2.73 18.61 7.22
C GLN A 80 -2.45 17.29 7.93
N LEU A 81 -1.24 16.74 7.76
CA LEU A 81 -0.78 15.59 8.52
C LEU A 81 -0.65 15.94 10.00
N GLU A 82 -0.05 17.09 10.31
CA GLU A 82 0.08 17.60 11.67
C GLU A 82 -1.30 17.78 12.30
N ASP A 83 -2.24 18.42 11.62
CA ASP A 83 -3.62 18.62 12.13
C ASP A 83 -4.32 17.28 12.38
N THR A 84 -4.09 16.28 11.53
CA THR A 84 -4.67 14.94 11.67
C THR A 84 -4.05 14.17 12.83
N THR A 85 -2.78 14.43 13.14
CA THR A 85 -1.99 13.73 14.17
C THR A 85 -1.73 14.56 15.42
N ALA A 86 -2.30 15.76 15.53
CA ALA A 86 -2.00 16.74 16.59
C ALA A 86 -2.24 16.21 18.02
N ALA A 87 -3.18 15.27 18.16
CA ALA A 87 -3.51 14.60 19.42
C ALA A 87 -2.39 13.66 19.92
N TYR A 88 -1.45 13.26 19.05
CA TYR A 88 -0.44 12.25 19.36
C TYR A 88 0.94 12.90 19.57
N ILE A 89 1.28 13.11 20.84
CA ILE A 89 2.47 13.86 21.25
C ILE A 89 3.77 13.13 20.84
N TYR A 90 3.82 11.81 21.00
CA TYR A 90 4.99 10.98 20.70
C TYR A 90 5.30 10.90 19.20
N LEU A 91 4.34 11.22 18.34
CA LEU A 91 4.51 11.21 16.89
C LEU A 91 5.11 12.52 16.36
N ARG A 92 5.00 13.64 17.08
CA ARG A 92 5.51 14.95 16.66
C ARG A 92 6.99 14.94 16.22
N PRO A 93 7.94 14.39 16.99
CA PRO A 93 9.35 14.38 16.57
C PRO A 93 9.59 13.54 15.29
N HIS A 94 8.67 12.63 14.97
CA HIS A 94 8.75 11.70 13.84
C HIS A 94 7.83 12.08 12.67
N GLN A 95 7.20 13.26 12.72
CA GLN A 95 6.27 13.71 11.67
C GLN A 95 6.95 13.86 10.30
N SER A 96 8.23 14.21 10.25
CA SER A 96 9.01 14.27 9.02
C SER A 96 9.12 12.88 8.36
N LYS A 97 9.53 11.86 9.13
CA LYS A 97 9.61 10.47 8.65
C LYS A 97 8.26 9.95 8.17
N LEU A 98 7.20 10.24 8.93
CA LEU A 98 5.83 9.88 8.55
C LEU A 98 5.40 10.57 7.24
N TRP A 99 5.74 11.85 7.08
CA TRP A 99 5.44 12.61 5.87
C TRP A 99 6.17 12.04 4.65
N ASP A 100 7.44 11.69 4.78
CA ASP A 100 8.22 11.06 3.71
C ASP A 100 7.62 9.72 3.29
N LEU A 101 7.21 8.89 4.26
CA LEU A 101 6.53 7.63 3.98
C LEU A 101 5.18 7.83 3.28
N ILE A 102 4.41 8.85 3.66
CA ILE A 102 3.16 9.19 2.99
C ILE A 102 3.40 9.61 1.53
N GLN A 103 4.45 10.38 1.26
CA GLN A 103 4.83 10.74 -0.12
C GLN A 103 5.22 9.50 -0.94
N GLN A 104 6.00 8.59 -0.36
CA GLN A 104 6.35 7.31 -1.02
C GLN A 104 5.11 6.45 -1.29
N LEU A 105 4.20 6.35 -0.32
CA LEU A 105 2.91 5.68 -0.50
C LEU A 105 2.08 6.34 -1.61
N ALA A 106 2.10 7.66 -1.74
CA ALA A 106 1.36 8.36 -2.80
C ALA A 106 1.86 7.96 -4.19
N ILE A 107 3.19 7.84 -4.36
CA ILE A 107 3.82 7.38 -5.61
C ILE A 107 3.40 5.93 -5.90
N THR A 108 3.62 5.00 -4.97
CA THR A 108 3.28 3.58 -5.15
C THR A 108 1.78 3.37 -5.46
N PHE A 109 0.92 4.14 -4.80
CA PHE A 109 -0.52 4.12 -5.03
C PHE A 109 -0.92 4.68 -6.40
N SER A 110 -0.21 5.70 -6.89
CA SER A 110 -0.43 6.24 -8.23
C SER A 110 -0.08 5.22 -9.32
N GLU A 111 1.03 4.49 -9.15
CA GLU A 111 1.46 3.43 -10.04
C GLU A 111 0.47 2.26 -10.04
N LEU A 112 0.00 1.86 -8.86
CA LEU A 112 -0.96 0.78 -8.68
C LEU A 112 -2.32 1.12 -9.32
N ARG A 113 -2.74 2.39 -9.24
CA ARG A 113 -3.93 2.90 -9.95
C ARG A 113 -3.72 2.89 -11.46
N ALA A 114 -2.55 3.31 -11.95
CA ALA A 114 -2.23 3.31 -13.39
C ALA A 114 -2.18 1.88 -13.97
N ALA A 115 -1.58 0.93 -13.25
CA ALA A 115 -1.52 -0.46 -13.65
C ALA A 115 -2.92 -1.11 -13.73
N LYS A 116 -3.79 -0.84 -12.75
CA LYS A 116 -5.19 -1.30 -12.79
C LYS A 116 -5.98 -0.72 -13.96
N LYS A 117 -5.72 0.54 -14.36
CA LYS A 117 -6.36 1.16 -15.53
C LYS A 117 -5.92 0.50 -16.84
N LYS A 118 -4.63 0.15 -16.98
CA LYS A 118 -4.10 -0.54 -18.17
C LYS A 118 -4.75 -1.91 -18.35
N ARG A 119 -4.83 -2.72 -17.28
CA ARG A 119 -5.44 -4.07 -17.33
C ARG A 119 -6.91 -4.05 -17.77
N LYS A 120 -7.68 -3.05 -17.32
CA LYS A 120 -9.08 -2.89 -17.75
C LYS A 120 -9.23 -2.52 -19.22
N LYS A 121 -8.26 -1.80 -19.80
CA LYS A 121 -8.31 -1.42 -21.22
C LYS A 121 -7.96 -2.59 -22.13
N THR A 122 -7.00 -3.43 -21.73
CA THR A 122 -6.61 -4.64 -22.47
C THR A 122 -7.74 -5.69 -22.45
N ALA A 123 -8.32 -5.97 -21.27
CA ALA A 123 -9.41 -6.96 -21.15
C ALA A 123 -10.72 -6.58 -21.88
N VAL A 124 -10.91 -5.31 -22.23
CA VAL A 124 -12.05 -4.86 -23.05
C VAL A 124 -11.76 -4.99 -24.55
N PHE A 125 -10.48 -4.92 -24.93
CA PHE A 125 -10.07 -5.04 -26.33
C PHE A 125 -10.06 -6.51 -26.81
N ASP A 126 -9.82 -7.45 -25.90
CA ASP A 126 -9.74 -8.89 -26.21
C ASP A 126 -11.11 -9.59 -26.37
N LEU A 127 -12.24 -8.86 -26.34
CA LEU A 127 -13.59 -9.42 -26.48
C LEU A 127 -14.31 -9.01 -27.78
N GLU A 128 -13.66 -8.26 -28.66
CA GLU A 128 -14.31 -7.70 -29.87
C GLU A 128 -13.79 -8.30 -31.19
N GLU A 129 -12.97 -9.35 -31.13
CA GLU A 129 -12.30 -9.96 -32.29
C GLU A 129 -12.68 -11.45 -32.54
N ASP A 130 -13.78 -11.94 -31.95
CA ASP A 130 -14.23 -13.35 -32.12
C ASP A 130 -15.53 -13.50 -32.94
N ASN A 131 -15.84 -12.56 -33.86
CA ASN A 131 -17.11 -12.60 -34.60
C ASN A 131 -16.98 -12.39 -36.12
N LEU A 132 -15.90 -12.88 -36.74
CA LEU A 132 -15.83 -12.94 -38.19
C LEU A 132 -14.83 -14.02 -38.64
N LEU A 133 -15.32 -15.25 -38.83
CA LEU A 133 -14.95 -16.19 -39.91
C LEU A 133 -15.31 -17.66 -39.57
N ASP A 134 -16.59 -17.95 -39.31
CA ASP A 134 -17.11 -19.31 -39.52
C ASP A 134 -17.63 -19.44 -40.95
N LYS A 135 -16.68 -19.50 -41.89
CA LYS A 135 -16.94 -20.05 -43.22
C LYS A 135 -15.83 -21.05 -43.54
N GLU A 136 -16.20 -22.31 -43.35
CA GLU A 136 -15.94 -23.43 -44.24
C GLU A 136 -14.47 -23.65 -44.65
N ILE A 137 -13.86 -24.72 -44.14
CA ILE A 137 -13.10 -25.74 -44.89
C ILE A 137 -12.75 -26.87 -43.90
N ALA A 138 -13.29 -28.07 -44.16
CA ALA A 138 -12.75 -29.32 -43.62
C ALA A 138 -11.34 -29.55 -44.20
N PRO A 139 -10.39 -30.20 -43.51
CA PRO A 139 -10.25 -31.64 -43.75
C PRO A 139 -9.60 -32.48 -42.61
N ALA A 140 -9.87 -33.79 -42.74
CA ALA A 140 -8.99 -34.95 -42.60
C ALA A 140 -7.78 -34.90 -41.65
N GLY A 141 -7.72 -35.89 -40.76
CA GLY A 141 -6.64 -36.08 -39.80
C GLY A 141 -5.27 -36.40 -40.40
N VAL A 142 -4.25 -36.12 -39.59
CA VAL A 142 -2.91 -36.72 -39.60
C VAL A 142 -2.37 -36.64 -38.17
N GLU A 143 -1.92 -37.78 -37.64
CA GLU A 143 -1.17 -37.90 -36.40
C GLU A 143 0.27 -37.38 -36.58
N GLY A 144 0.81 -36.67 -35.59
CA GLY A 144 2.26 -36.56 -35.42
C GLY A 144 2.85 -35.17 -35.15
N ILE A 145 3.23 -34.97 -33.88
CA ILE A 145 4.41 -34.28 -33.33
C ILE A 145 4.72 -32.79 -33.60
N ALA A 146 4.91 -32.10 -32.46
CA ALA A 146 5.72 -30.90 -32.17
C ALA A 146 5.17 -29.51 -32.51
N ALA A 147 4.82 -28.73 -31.48
CA ALA A 147 5.58 -27.53 -31.06
C ALA A 147 4.82 -26.68 -30.00
N THR A 148 5.52 -26.42 -28.90
CA THR A 148 5.74 -25.08 -28.31
C THR A 148 4.55 -24.11 -28.18
N THR A 149 4.16 -23.74 -26.95
CA THR A 149 4.47 -22.42 -26.35
C THR A 149 3.71 -22.13 -25.05
N SER A 150 4.46 -21.55 -24.10
CA SER A 150 4.05 -20.57 -23.10
C SER A 150 3.21 -20.98 -21.88
N SER A 151 3.92 -21.41 -20.84
CA SER A 151 3.54 -21.19 -19.44
C SER A 151 4.72 -20.54 -18.71
N THR A 152 5.00 -19.26 -18.96
CA THR A 152 6.04 -18.53 -18.21
C THR A 152 5.83 -17.01 -18.23
N THR A 153 4.82 -16.50 -17.53
CA THR A 153 4.71 -15.06 -17.22
C THR A 153 4.18 -14.84 -15.80
N SER A 154 4.85 -15.44 -14.81
CA SER A 154 4.52 -15.19 -13.39
C SER A 154 5.72 -14.93 -12.48
N THR A 155 6.96 -14.96 -12.99
CA THR A 155 8.17 -14.88 -12.16
C THR A 155 8.98 -13.59 -12.25
N LEU A 156 8.70 -12.67 -13.20
CA LEU A 156 9.48 -11.43 -13.32
C LEU A 156 9.02 -10.29 -12.38
N TYR A 157 7.83 -10.38 -11.79
CA TYR A 157 7.36 -9.38 -10.82
C TYR A 157 7.80 -9.67 -9.38
N GLN A 158 8.18 -10.92 -9.06
CA GLN A 158 8.78 -11.19 -7.75
C GLN A 158 10.23 -10.72 -7.68
N SER A 159 11.02 -10.85 -8.74
CA SER A 159 12.43 -10.42 -8.74
C SER A 159 12.60 -8.90 -8.58
N LEU A 160 11.82 -8.08 -9.30
CA LEU A 160 11.95 -6.61 -9.23
C LEU A 160 11.49 -6.00 -7.89
N ILE A 161 10.56 -6.65 -7.18
CA ILE A 161 10.13 -6.22 -5.84
C ILE A 161 11.20 -6.58 -4.79
N PHE A 162 11.93 -7.69 -4.98
CA PHE A 162 13.06 -8.03 -4.11
C PHE A 162 14.26 -7.09 -4.32
N ASP A 163 14.54 -6.67 -5.56
CA ASP A 163 15.72 -5.86 -5.87
C ASP A 163 15.68 -4.46 -5.22
N LEU A 164 14.52 -3.80 -5.16
CA LEU A 164 14.38 -2.50 -4.49
C LEU A 164 14.42 -2.61 -2.96
N ASN A 165 13.86 -3.68 -2.38
CA ASN A 165 13.94 -3.95 -0.94
C ASN A 165 15.37 -4.33 -0.52
N LEU A 166 16.13 -5.02 -1.38
CA LEU A 166 17.53 -5.37 -1.13
C LEU A 166 18.44 -4.13 -1.15
N ILE A 167 18.22 -3.20 -2.08
CA ILE A 167 18.96 -1.92 -2.10
C ILE A 167 18.68 -1.11 -0.84
N PHE A 168 17.42 -1.05 -0.38
CA PHE A 168 17.07 -0.37 0.86
C PHE A 168 17.72 -1.06 2.08
N PHE A 169 17.63 -2.39 2.19
CA PHE A 169 18.27 -3.15 3.26
C PHE A 169 19.79 -2.96 3.30
N ILE A 170 20.47 -2.93 2.15
CA ILE A 170 21.91 -2.67 2.07
C ILE A 170 22.24 -1.23 2.53
N LEU A 171 21.42 -0.24 2.17
CA LEU A 171 21.62 1.15 2.61
C LEU A 171 21.41 1.30 4.13
N THR A 172 20.39 0.65 4.70
CA THR A 172 20.12 0.68 6.14
C THR A 172 21.21 -0.06 6.94
N VAL A 173 21.64 -1.24 6.50
CA VAL A 173 22.74 -1.99 7.14
C VAL A 173 24.06 -1.21 7.04
N LYS A 174 24.35 -0.57 5.90
CA LYS A 174 25.55 0.26 5.76
C LYS A 174 25.53 1.48 6.68
N HIS A 175 24.37 2.09 6.89
CA HIS A 175 24.20 3.20 7.85
C HIS A 175 24.39 2.74 9.31
N ILE A 176 23.86 1.56 9.66
CA ILE A 176 24.02 0.95 11.00
C ILE A 176 25.48 0.58 11.27
N VAL A 177 26.16 -0.09 10.33
CA VAL A 177 27.57 -0.48 10.48
C VAL A 177 28.49 0.75 10.58
N ASN A 178 28.19 1.83 9.86
CA ASN A 178 28.96 3.06 9.95
C ASN A 178 28.77 3.78 11.30
N ARG A 179 27.56 3.73 11.87
CA ARG A 179 27.30 4.25 13.23
C ARG A 179 27.99 3.43 14.32
N ILE A 180 28.03 2.10 14.20
CA ILE A 180 28.76 1.24 15.15
C ILE A 180 30.26 1.53 15.10
N ARG A 181 30.83 1.77 13.92
CA ARG A 181 32.25 2.14 13.77
C ARG A 181 32.63 3.48 14.40
N LEU A 182 31.70 4.44 14.44
CA LEU A 182 31.89 5.76 15.06
C LEU A 182 31.80 5.74 16.59
N LEU A 183 31.23 4.68 17.18
CA LEU A 183 31.10 4.52 18.64
C LEU A 183 32.23 3.66 19.26
N CYS A 184 33.10 3.07 18.44
CA CYS A 184 34.23 2.24 18.88
C CYS A 184 35.61 2.91 18.70
N LEU A 185 35.65 4.22 18.46
CA LEU A 185 36.84 5.08 18.41
C LEU A 185 36.74 6.16 19.48
#